data_AF-A0A846P8N8-F1
#
_entry.id   AF-A0A846P8N8-F1
#
_cell.length_a   1.000
_cell.length_b   1.000
_cell.length_c   1.000
_cell.angle_alpha   90.00
_cell.angle_beta   90.00
_cell.angle_gamma   90.00
#
_symmetry.space_group_name_H-M   'P 1'
#
loop_
_entity.id
_entity.type
_entity.pdbx_description
1 polymer ?
#
loop_
_entity_poly.entity_id
_entity_poly.type
_entity_poly.pdbx_seq_one_letter_code
_entity_poly.pdbx_strand_id
1 'polypeptide(L)'
;MKGFIVSSLIYFLLGAIIGLLMGISPQFFHLQFTHVHFNLLGFMAMMIYGVGYFILPRFNAKPLKWPRLVPLHFYLANTGLIGMCLFHYLNLFSSSEVMASLFVFFAVVEAFSVFLFVVNVITVLTGRVAAATATEGRSSGAGAVSVAQGSRAKGQTKPAGGVRPPASQNMHLEGRKTISPNTRVGEILERYPGSERVLGEAGIRALLNPAHAEQVKKLPVTLRAACERHGVDLDALINELEAFVTAGEPEAAESVRKTAGTAHDEGGYSDSEGSASGPITAGMLIGETLQHFPQTEAVFKKYFGNGCFDCPGQVTESIAQGALLHNVDPDALVRELNDVMRRG
;
A
#
# COMPACT_ATOMS: atom_id res chain seq x y z
N MET A 1 4.67 -12.14 -14.98
CA MET A 1 3.83 -11.64 -13.87
C MET A 1 2.35 -11.65 -14.24
N LYS A 2 1.89 -10.80 -15.19
CA LYS A 2 0.47 -10.78 -15.62
C LYS A 2 -0.09 -12.14 -16.04
N GLY A 3 0.72 -12.98 -16.71
CA GLY A 3 0.32 -14.32 -17.13
C GLY A 3 -0.16 -15.20 -15.97
N PHE A 4 0.53 -15.20 -14.83
CA PHE A 4 0.13 -15.97 -13.63
C PHE A 4 -1.26 -15.55 -13.12
N ILE A 5 -1.53 -14.24 -13.07
CA ILE A 5 -2.81 -13.69 -12.60
C ILE A 5 -3.93 -14.01 -13.60
N VAL A 6 -3.66 -13.91 -14.90
CA VAL A 6 -4.67 -14.28 -15.92
C VAL A 6 -4.97 -15.78 -15.87
N SER A 7 -3.95 -16.63 -15.81
CA SER A 7 -4.11 -18.08 -15.63
C SER A 7 -4.90 -18.41 -14.36
N SER A 8 -4.64 -17.71 -13.24
CA SER A 8 -5.34 -17.99 -11.98
C SER A 8 -6.84 -17.76 -12.06
N LEU A 9 -7.27 -16.69 -12.72
CA LEU A 9 -8.69 -16.40 -12.94
C LEU A 9 -9.35 -17.43 -13.85
N ILE A 10 -8.62 -17.94 -14.86
CA ILE A 10 -9.11 -19.00 -15.74
C ILE A 10 -9.31 -20.29 -14.93
N TYR A 11 -8.31 -20.72 -14.14
CA TYR A 11 -8.44 -21.92 -13.31
C TYR A 11 -9.51 -21.77 -12.22
N PHE A 12 -9.69 -20.57 -11.66
CA PHE A 12 -10.77 -20.30 -10.71
C PHE A 12 -12.14 -20.52 -11.36
N LEU A 13 -12.35 -19.97 -12.56
CA LEU A 13 -13.61 -20.16 -13.30
C LEU A 13 -13.85 -21.65 -13.61
N LEU A 14 -12.83 -22.36 -14.11
CA LEU A 14 -12.94 -23.79 -14.40
C LEU A 14 -13.21 -24.61 -13.13
N GLY A 15 -12.50 -24.31 -12.04
CA GLY A 15 -12.70 -24.94 -10.73
C GLY A 15 -14.11 -24.72 -10.20
N ALA A 16 -14.65 -23.50 -10.31
CA ALA A 16 -16.01 -23.16 -9.90
C ALA A 16 -17.06 -23.91 -10.73
N ILE A 17 -16.88 -24.00 -12.05
CA ILE A 17 -17.76 -24.78 -12.94
C ILE A 17 -17.78 -26.26 -12.51
N ILE A 18 -16.61 -26.87 -12.30
CA ILE A 18 -16.52 -28.27 -11.85
C ILE A 18 -17.18 -28.44 -10.47
N GLY A 19 -16.97 -27.50 -9.56
CA GLY A 19 -17.59 -27.52 -8.23
C GLY A 19 -19.12 -27.44 -8.29
N LEU A 20 -19.65 -26.60 -9.19
CA LEU A 20 -21.09 -26.52 -9.45
C LEU A 20 -21.64 -27.84 -10.01
N LEU A 21 -20.94 -28.46 -10.98
CA LEU A 21 -21.33 -29.76 -11.52
C LEU A 21 -21.38 -30.84 -10.44
N MET A 22 -20.37 -30.90 -9.57
CA MET A 22 -20.34 -31.79 -8.41
C MET A 22 -21.51 -31.51 -7.46
N GLY A 23 -21.85 -30.25 -7.22
CA GLY A 23 -22.99 -29.86 -6.38
C GLY A 23 -24.36 -30.22 -6.95
N ILE A 24 -24.51 -30.19 -8.28
CA ILE A 24 -25.75 -30.56 -8.97
C ILE A 24 -26.03 -32.06 -8.83
N SER A 25 -24.99 -32.90 -8.93
CA SER A 25 -25.20 -34.33 -8.98
C SER A 25 -23.96 -35.16 -8.61
N PRO A 26 -24.12 -36.25 -7.82
CA PRO A 26 -22.99 -37.05 -7.34
C PRO A 26 -22.16 -37.74 -8.43
N GLN A 27 -22.69 -37.94 -9.66
CA GLN A 27 -21.92 -38.60 -10.71
C GLN A 27 -20.63 -37.85 -11.09
N PHE A 28 -20.53 -36.55 -10.81
CA PHE A 28 -19.33 -35.76 -11.11
C PHE A 28 -18.26 -35.78 -10.02
N PHE A 29 -18.46 -36.52 -8.91
CA PHE A 29 -17.47 -36.57 -7.81
C PHE A 29 -16.11 -37.14 -8.23
N HIS A 30 -16.03 -37.89 -9.33
CA HIS A 30 -14.76 -38.31 -9.92
C HIS A 30 -13.86 -37.12 -10.38
N LEU A 31 -14.43 -35.91 -10.53
CA LEU A 31 -13.69 -34.68 -10.85
C LEU A 31 -13.16 -33.94 -9.61
N GLN A 32 -13.39 -34.45 -8.40
CA GLN A 32 -12.97 -33.80 -7.15
C GLN A 32 -11.48 -33.47 -7.14
N PHE A 33 -10.64 -34.38 -7.63
CA PHE A 33 -9.19 -34.15 -7.71
C PHE A 33 -8.88 -32.92 -8.57
N THR A 34 -9.46 -32.82 -9.76
CA THR A 34 -9.29 -31.68 -10.66
C THR A 34 -9.83 -30.39 -10.05
N HIS A 35 -11.02 -30.43 -9.42
CA HIS A 35 -11.60 -29.29 -8.74
C HIS A 35 -10.68 -28.70 -7.68
N VAL A 36 -10.14 -29.54 -6.79
CA VAL A 36 -9.26 -29.09 -5.70
C VAL A 36 -7.97 -28.49 -6.25
N HIS A 37 -7.32 -29.13 -7.23
CA HIS A 37 -6.04 -28.65 -7.74
C HIS A 37 -6.19 -27.40 -8.62
N PHE A 38 -7.29 -27.26 -9.36
CA PHE A 38 -7.58 -26.01 -10.08
C PHE A 38 -7.81 -24.84 -9.12
N ASN A 39 -8.44 -25.06 -7.97
CA ASN A 39 -8.62 -23.99 -6.97
C ASN A 39 -7.35 -23.70 -6.16
N LEU A 40 -6.63 -24.74 -5.72
CA LEU A 40 -5.46 -24.56 -4.85
C LEU A 40 -4.20 -24.18 -5.64
N LEU A 41 -3.80 -24.99 -6.63
CA LEU A 41 -2.60 -24.73 -7.42
C LEU A 41 -2.90 -23.75 -8.55
N GLY A 42 -4.01 -23.95 -9.26
CA GLY A 42 -4.40 -23.12 -10.39
C GLY A 42 -4.79 -21.70 -9.99
N PHE A 43 -5.67 -21.52 -9.00
CA PHE A 43 -6.12 -20.20 -8.58
C PHE A 43 -5.23 -19.61 -7.47
N MET A 44 -5.22 -20.20 -6.28
CA MET A 44 -4.54 -19.61 -5.12
C MET A 44 -3.03 -19.51 -5.34
N ALA A 45 -2.35 -20.59 -5.72
CA ALA A 45 -0.90 -20.58 -5.89
C ALA A 45 -0.45 -19.68 -7.05
N MET A 46 -1.09 -19.76 -8.23
CA MET A 46 -0.76 -18.85 -9.34
C MET A 46 -0.98 -17.37 -8.99
N MET A 47 -2.02 -17.04 -8.21
CA MET A 47 -2.21 -15.67 -7.72
C MET A 47 -1.05 -15.24 -6.84
N ILE A 48 -0.64 -16.10 -5.90
CA ILE A 48 0.53 -15.88 -5.02
C ILE A 48 1.81 -15.73 -5.86
N TYR A 49 1.99 -16.50 -6.94
CA TYR A 49 3.16 -16.38 -7.80
C TYR A 49 3.18 -15.05 -8.53
N GLY A 50 2.06 -14.69 -9.17
CA GLY A 50 1.95 -13.44 -9.93
C GLY A 50 2.20 -12.22 -9.06
N VAL A 51 1.53 -12.16 -7.91
CA VAL A 51 1.65 -11.07 -6.93
C VAL A 51 3.00 -11.11 -6.23
N GLY A 52 3.47 -12.27 -5.80
CA GLY A 52 4.74 -12.44 -5.07
C GLY A 52 5.95 -11.98 -5.88
N TYR A 53 6.03 -12.36 -7.16
CA TYR A 53 7.09 -11.87 -8.05
C TYR A 53 7.02 -10.37 -8.34
N PHE A 54 5.85 -9.76 -8.18
CA PHE A 54 5.67 -8.33 -8.40
C PHE A 54 5.95 -7.52 -7.13
N ILE A 55 5.37 -7.92 -6.01
CA ILE A 55 5.37 -7.15 -4.77
C ILE A 55 6.67 -7.35 -3.97
N LEU A 56 7.10 -8.59 -3.77
CA LEU A 56 8.19 -8.89 -2.83
C LEU A 56 9.53 -8.25 -3.22
N PRO A 57 9.95 -8.23 -4.51
CA PRO A 57 11.18 -7.53 -4.89
C PRO A 57 11.15 -6.03 -4.62
N ARG A 58 9.98 -5.40 -4.69
CA ARG A 58 9.80 -3.96 -4.46
C ARG A 58 9.86 -3.63 -2.97
N PHE A 59 9.10 -4.36 -2.15
CA PHE A 59 9.12 -4.15 -0.70
C PHE A 59 10.50 -4.39 -0.07
N ASN A 60 11.24 -5.38 -0.57
CA ASN A 60 12.58 -5.68 -0.07
C ASN A 60 13.70 -4.89 -0.80
N ALA A 61 13.35 -4.00 -1.74
CA ALA A 61 14.30 -3.25 -2.58
C ALA A 61 15.41 -4.12 -3.19
N LYS A 62 15.11 -5.39 -3.48
CA LYS A 62 16.08 -6.39 -3.94
C LYS A 62 15.53 -7.08 -5.19
N PRO A 63 16.21 -7.00 -6.34
CA PRO A 63 15.74 -7.67 -7.54
C PRO A 63 15.81 -9.19 -7.37
N LEU A 64 14.98 -9.90 -8.14
CA LEU A 64 15.05 -11.35 -8.22
C LEU A 64 16.45 -11.77 -8.68
N LYS A 65 17.08 -12.72 -7.97
CA LYS A 65 18.41 -13.23 -8.31
C LYS A 65 18.43 -13.88 -9.70
N TRP A 66 17.36 -14.60 -10.06
CA TRP A 66 17.25 -15.28 -11.35
C TRP A 66 15.92 -14.95 -12.05
N PRO A 67 15.82 -13.79 -12.73
CA PRO A 67 14.59 -13.38 -13.42
C PRO A 67 14.18 -14.32 -14.55
N ARG A 68 15.15 -15.00 -15.19
CA ARG A 68 14.91 -15.96 -16.28
C ARG A 68 14.20 -17.24 -15.83
N LEU A 69 14.18 -17.53 -14.52
CA LEU A 69 13.41 -18.67 -14.00
C LEU A 69 11.91 -18.38 -13.94
N VAL A 70 11.48 -17.11 -13.99
CA VAL A 70 10.06 -16.75 -13.88
C VAL A 70 9.23 -17.26 -15.07
N PRO A 71 9.65 -17.09 -16.34
CA PRO A 71 8.95 -17.70 -17.47
C PRO A 71 8.98 -19.23 -17.43
N LEU A 72 10.11 -19.84 -17.06
CA LEU A 72 10.22 -21.30 -16.93
C LEU A 72 9.24 -21.83 -15.88
N HIS A 73 9.22 -21.22 -14.70
CA HIS A 73 8.26 -21.50 -13.64
C HIS A 73 6.82 -21.37 -14.13
N PHE A 74 6.48 -20.34 -14.90
CA PHE A 74 5.13 -20.17 -15.45
C PHE A 74 4.70 -21.35 -16.31
N TYR A 75 5.56 -21.77 -17.25
CA TYR A 75 5.23 -22.89 -18.12
C TYR A 75 5.16 -24.20 -17.35
N LEU A 76 6.13 -24.48 -16.49
CA LEU A 76 6.15 -25.70 -15.68
C LEU A 76 4.91 -25.81 -14.78
N ALA A 77 4.49 -24.72 -14.13
CA ALA A 77 3.30 -24.70 -13.28
C ALA A 77 2.00 -24.94 -14.08
N ASN A 78 1.90 -24.42 -15.31
CA ASN A 78 0.71 -24.64 -16.13
C ASN A 78 0.69 -26.04 -16.74
N THR A 79 1.82 -26.50 -17.30
CA THR A 79 1.89 -27.84 -17.90
C THR A 79 1.83 -28.94 -16.86
N GLY A 80 2.44 -28.73 -15.68
CA GLY A 80 2.38 -29.63 -14.53
C GLY A 80 0.95 -29.81 -14.05
N LEU A 81 0.27 -28.71 -13.73
CA LEU A 81 -1.13 -28.73 -13.32
C LEU A 81 -2.07 -29.37 -14.36
N ILE A 82 -2.04 -28.90 -15.61
CA ILE A 82 -2.93 -29.42 -16.67
C ILE A 82 -2.66 -30.91 -16.90
N GLY A 83 -1.40 -31.30 -17.03
CA GLY A 83 -1.01 -32.68 -17.25
C GLY A 83 -1.42 -33.57 -16.08
N MET A 84 -1.15 -33.15 -14.85
CA MET A 84 -1.51 -33.91 -13.65
C MET A 84 -3.02 -34.12 -13.57
N CYS A 85 -3.83 -33.08 -13.77
CA CYS A 85 -5.29 -33.21 -13.73
C CYS A 85 -5.84 -34.05 -14.89
N LEU A 86 -5.31 -33.89 -16.11
CA LEU A 86 -5.74 -34.64 -17.29
C LEU A 86 -5.41 -36.13 -17.16
N PHE A 87 -4.17 -36.47 -16.84
CA PHE A 87 -3.75 -37.87 -16.75
C PHE A 87 -4.33 -38.57 -15.53
N HIS A 88 -4.57 -37.85 -14.42
CA HIS A 88 -5.37 -38.38 -13.33
C HIS A 88 -6.77 -38.78 -13.81
N TYR A 89 -7.46 -37.88 -14.52
CA TYR A 89 -8.79 -38.16 -15.07
C TYR A 89 -8.80 -39.33 -16.04
N LEU A 90 -7.88 -39.37 -17.01
CA LEU A 90 -7.78 -40.48 -17.99
C LEU A 90 -7.43 -41.82 -17.33
N ASN A 91 -6.64 -41.80 -16.25
CA ASN A 91 -6.29 -43.00 -15.51
C ASN A 91 -7.52 -43.65 -14.84
N LEU A 92 -8.58 -42.89 -14.52
CA LEU A 92 -9.83 -43.43 -13.97
C LEU A 92 -10.56 -44.36 -14.94
N PHE A 93 -10.40 -44.18 -16.25
CA PHE A 93 -11.09 -44.97 -17.28
C PHE A 93 -10.22 -46.06 -17.88
N SER A 94 -8.91 -45.82 -18.05
CA SER A 94 -8.01 -46.79 -18.69
C SER A 94 -7.33 -47.74 -17.70
N SER A 95 -7.16 -47.33 -16.43
CA SER A 95 -6.38 -48.06 -15.41
C SER A 95 -5.01 -48.56 -15.90
N SER A 96 -4.37 -47.81 -16.80
CA SER A 96 -3.12 -48.22 -17.45
C SER A 96 -1.89 -47.67 -16.73
N GLU A 97 -0.84 -48.50 -16.63
CA GLU A 97 0.44 -48.10 -16.01
C GLU A 97 1.08 -46.88 -16.69
N VAL A 98 0.83 -46.71 -18.00
CA VAL A 98 1.29 -45.55 -18.76
C VAL A 98 0.62 -44.26 -18.26
N MET A 99 -0.71 -44.25 -18.07
CA MET A 99 -1.41 -43.06 -17.57
C MET A 99 -1.01 -42.73 -16.13
N ALA A 100 -0.82 -43.76 -15.28
CA ALA A 100 -0.30 -43.57 -13.93
C ALA A 100 1.10 -42.95 -13.93
N SER A 101 2.00 -43.44 -14.80
CA SER A 101 3.36 -42.90 -14.93
C SER A 101 3.36 -41.45 -15.44
N LEU A 102 2.51 -41.13 -16.41
CA LEU A 102 2.34 -39.76 -16.91
C LEU A 102 1.81 -38.82 -15.83
N PHE A 103 0.81 -39.26 -15.05
CA PHE A 103 0.33 -38.51 -13.89
C PHE A 103 1.47 -38.16 -12.92
N VAL A 104 2.27 -39.17 -12.53
CA VAL A 104 3.41 -38.96 -11.61
C VAL A 104 4.44 -38.00 -12.21
N PHE A 105 4.75 -38.13 -13.50
CA PHE A 105 5.65 -37.22 -14.20
C PHE A 105 5.19 -35.76 -14.10
N PHE A 106 3.92 -35.47 -14.42
CA PHE A 106 3.40 -34.10 -14.35
C PHE A 106 3.26 -33.59 -12.91
N ALA A 107 2.98 -34.47 -11.94
CA ALA A 107 3.00 -34.10 -10.52
C ALA A 107 4.41 -33.70 -10.05
N VAL A 108 5.46 -34.38 -10.52
CA VAL A 108 6.86 -34.02 -10.23
C VAL A 108 7.24 -32.70 -10.90
N VAL A 109 6.80 -32.48 -12.14
CA VAL A 109 6.98 -31.19 -12.84
C VAL A 109 6.33 -30.06 -12.05
N GLU A 110 5.13 -30.26 -11.52
CA GLU A 110 4.44 -29.28 -10.68
C GLU A 110 5.20 -29.00 -9.38
N ALA A 111 5.63 -30.04 -8.66
CA ALA A 111 6.41 -29.88 -7.44
C ALA A 111 7.75 -29.14 -7.69
N PHE A 112 8.42 -29.44 -8.80
CA PHE A 112 9.63 -28.74 -9.21
C PHE A 112 9.36 -27.26 -9.53
N SER A 113 8.20 -26.96 -10.12
CA SER A 113 7.75 -25.59 -10.34
C SER A 113 7.64 -24.81 -9.03
N VAL A 114 6.95 -25.37 -8.03
CA VAL A 114 6.84 -24.78 -6.68
C VAL A 114 8.23 -24.53 -6.08
N PHE A 115 9.14 -25.49 -6.21
CA PHE A 115 10.52 -25.35 -5.74
C PHE A 115 11.25 -24.16 -6.38
N LEU A 116 11.11 -23.95 -7.70
CA LEU A 116 11.71 -22.80 -8.40
C LEU A 116 11.17 -21.47 -7.85
N PHE A 117 9.88 -21.39 -7.55
CA PHE A 117 9.28 -20.20 -6.94
C PHE A 117 9.91 -19.89 -5.58
N VAL A 118 9.95 -20.88 -4.68
CA VAL A 118 10.49 -20.73 -3.33
C VAL A 118 11.95 -20.29 -3.37
N VAL A 119 12.79 -20.96 -4.16
CA VAL A 119 14.22 -20.63 -4.27
C VAL A 119 14.43 -19.22 -4.82
N ASN A 120 13.64 -18.79 -5.81
CA ASN A 120 13.81 -17.45 -6.37
C ASN A 120 13.34 -16.37 -5.38
N VAL A 121 12.21 -16.58 -4.71
CA VAL A 121 11.64 -15.62 -3.76
C VAL A 121 12.41 -15.55 -2.44
N ILE A 122 12.88 -16.67 -1.90
CA ILE A 122 13.63 -16.67 -0.63
C ILE A 122 14.90 -15.84 -0.74
N THR A 123 15.54 -15.79 -1.91
CA THR A 123 16.72 -14.94 -2.13
C THR A 123 16.42 -13.45 -2.07
N VAL A 124 15.16 -13.05 -2.32
CA VAL A 124 14.72 -11.66 -2.17
C VAL A 124 14.47 -11.34 -0.70
N LEU A 125 13.90 -12.28 0.05
CA LEU A 125 13.62 -12.13 1.48
C LEU A 125 14.86 -12.26 2.37
N THR A 126 15.87 -13.00 1.91
CA THR A 126 17.12 -13.24 2.62
C THR A 126 18.24 -12.39 2.02
N GLY A 127 18.47 -11.23 2.63
CA GLY A 127 19.58 -10.34 2.30
C GLY A 127 19.51 -9.09 3.14
N ARG A 128 20.46 -8.91 4.05
CA ARG A 128 20.65 -7.61 4.69
C ARG A 128 21.07 -6.63 3.58
N VAL A 129 20.40 -5.48 3.52
CA VAL A 129 20.87 -4.35 2.72
C VAL A 129 22.27 -4.05 3.25
N ALA A 130 23.29 -4.40 2.46
CA ALA A 130 24.64 -3.99 2.78
C ALA A 130 24.62 -2.46 2.70
N ALA A 131 24.71 -1.81 3.86
CA ALA A 131 24.89 -0.38 3.95
C ALA A 131 26.06 -0.03 3.02
N ALA A 132 25.77 0.69 1.95
CA ALA A 132 26.77 1.16 1.01
C ALA A 132 27.59 2.26 1.71
N THR A 133 28.51 1.86 2.58
CA THR A 133 29.59 2.70 3.06
C THR A 133 30.63 2.79 1.95
N ALA A 134 30.69 4.00 1.37
CA ALA A 134 31.86 4.72 0.85
C ALA A 134 33.06 3.91 0.35
N THR A 135 33.52 4.22 -0.88
CA THR A 135 34.87 4.78 -1.14
C THR A 135 35.00 5.16 -2.64
N GLU A 136 35.52 6.37 -2.88
CA GLU A 136 36.12 6.91 -4.13
C GLU A 136 35.21 7.22 -5.34
N GLY A 137 35.10 8.44 -5.89
CA GLY A 137 35.90 9.65 -5.74
C GLY A 137 37.09 9.73 -6.72
N ARG A 138 36.86 10.01 -8.02
CA ARG A 138 37.63 11.01 -8.83
C ARG A 138 37.31 11.01 -10.32
N SER A 139 36.97 12.21 -10.82
CA SER A 139 37.25 12.78 -12.16
C SER A 139 36.58 12.07 -13.36
N SER A 140 36.20 12.68 -14.48
CA SER A 140 36.34 13.99 -15.13
C SER A 140 35.28 13.91 -16.26
N GLY A 141 34.42 14.88 -16.52
CA GLY A 141 34.77 16.06 -17.31
C GLY A 141 33.76 16.24 -18.46
N ALA A 142 33.32 17.49 -18.63
CA ALA A 142 32.90 18.17 -19.85
C ALA A 142 31.79 17.61 -20.75
N GLY A 143 30.75 18.42 -20.96
CA GLY A 143 29.78 18.24 -22.06
C GLY A 143 28.59 19.19 -21.99
N ALA A 144 28.83 20.51 -22.05
CA ALA A 144 27.79 21.51 -22.23
C ALA A 144 27.46 21.69 -23.72
N VAL A 145 26.20 21.58 -24.13
CA VAL A 145 25.64 22.29 -25.31
C VAL A 145 24.15 22.63 -25.11
N SER A 146 23.93 23.91 -24.80
CA SER A 146 22.92 24.90 -25.22
C SER A 146 21.81 24.57 -26.26
N VAL A 147 20.57 24.88 -25.84
CA VAL A 147 19.50 25.75 -26.46
C VAL A 147 18.78 25.39 -27.77
N ALA A 148 17.44 25.35 -27.70
CA ALA A 148 16.45 26.09 -28.53
C ALA A 148 15.02 25.74 -28.04
N GLN A 149 14.23 26.58 -27.36
CA GLN A 149 13.44 27.77 -27.75
C GLN A 149 12.44 27.63 -28.91
N GLY A 150 11.16 27.91 -28.60
CA GLY A 150 10.02 28.19 -29.49
C GLY A 150 8.71 27.86 -28.74
N SER A 151 7.99 28.76 -28.05
CA SER A 151 7.31 30.04 -28.37
C SER A 151 5.96 29.93 -29.10
N ARG A 152 4.97 30.65 -28.53
CA ARG A 152 3.58 31.02 -28.94
C ARG A 152 2.47 30.03 -28.53
N ALA A 153 1.51 30.33 -27.64
CA ALA A 153 0.64 31.50 -27.36
C ALA A 153 -0.62 31.60 -28.24
N LYS A 154 -1.80 31.37 -27.62
CA LYS A 154 -3.01 32.24 -27.54
C LYS A 154 -4.31 31.44 -27.56
N GLY A 155 -5.26 31.85 -26.71
CA GLY A 155 -6.67 31.49 -26.86
C GLY A 155 -7.51 31.55 -25.58
N GLN A 156 -7.73 32.76 -25.04
CA GLN A 156 -8.80 33.04 -24.07
C GLN A 156 -10.17 32.97 -24.76
N THR A 157 -11.22 32.52 -24.04
CA THR A 157 -12.51 33.23 -23.90
C THR A 157 -13.39 32.58 -22.83
N LYS A 158 -13.93 33.41 -21.92
CA LYS A 158 -15.09 33.21 -21.03
C LYS A 158 -16.12 34.30 -21.44
N PRO A 159 -17.45 34.12 -21.30
CA PRO A 159 -18.21 34.57 -20.11
C PRO A 159 -19.37 33.60 -19.73
N ALA A 160 -19.70 33.33 -18.45
CA ALA A 160 -20.54 34.06 -17.47
C ALA A 160 -22.07 33.83 -17.57
N GLY A 161 -22.70 33.60 -16.40
CA GLY A 161 -24.15 33.49 -16.14
C GLY A 161 -24.64 32.04 -16.08
N GLY A 162 -25.29 31.49 -15.04
CA GLY A 162 -26.09 32.02 -13.94
C GLY A 162 -27.40 31.22 -13.90
N VAL A 163 -27.87 30.84 -12.69
CA VAL A 163 -29.26 30.50 -12.27
C VAL A 163 -29.31 29.29 -11.30
N ARG A 164 -29.78 29.60 -10.08
CA ARG A 164 -30.40 28.77 -9.01
C ARG A 164 -31.90 29.19 -9.02
N PRO A 165 -32.97 28.40 -8.68
CA PRO A 165 -33.26 27.76 -7.36
C PRO A 165 -34.21 26.53 -7.50
N PRO A 166 -35.03 26.07 -6.50
CA PRO A 166 -35.17 26.40 -5.07
C PRO A 166 -35.16 25.19 -4.09
N ALA A 167 -35.24 25.55 -2.82
CA ALA A 167 -35.39 24.69 -1.65
C ALA A 167 -36.83 24.19 -1.46
N SER A 168 -36.98 23.08 -0.75
CA SER A 168 -38.22 22.71 -0.05
C SER A 168 -37.89 22.31 1.39
N GLN A 169 -38.49 23.07 2.31
CA GLN A 169 -38.43 22.93 3.77
C GLN A 169 -39.28 21.74 4.27
N ASN A 170 -38.90 21.20 5.43
CA ASN A 170 -39.77 20.88 6.59
C ASN A 170 -38.84 20.67 7.80
N MET A 171 -38.76 21.62 8.73
CA MET A 171 -39.54 21.72 9.99
C MET A 171 -39.05 20.72 11.05
N HIS A 172 -38.03 21.08 11.84
CA HIS A 172 -38.10 21.65 13.20
C HIS A 172 -38.42 20.63 14.31
N LEU A 173 -37.36 20.22 15.01
CA LEU A 173 -37.36 19.89 16.44
C LEU A 173 -36.01 20.40 16.98
N GLU A 174 -36.02 21.62 17.50
CA GLU A 174 -34.94 22.15 18.35
C GLU A 174 -34.96 21.42 19.70
N GLY A 175 -33.78 21.19 20.30
CA GLY A 175 -33.70 20.89 21.73
C GLY A 175 -32.92 19.64 22.17
N ARG A 176 -31.76 19.36 21.54
CA ARG A 176 -30.56 18.74 22.13
C ARG A 176 -29.52 18.70 21.00
N LYS A 177 -28.45 19.50 21.09
CA LYS A 177 -27.37 19.52 20.08
C LYS A 177 -26.51 18.26 20.26
N THR A 178 -27.05 17.10 19.93
CA THR A 178 -26.36 15.81 20.01
C THR A 178 -25.50 15.62 18.77
N ILE A 179 -24.26 15.18 18.99
CA ILE A 179 -23.39 14.76 17.90
C ILE A 179 -23.92 13.41 17.43
N SER A 180 -24.45 13.37 16.21
CA SER A 180 -25.00 12.14 15.65
C SER A 180 -23.95 11.38 14.83
N PRO A 181 -24.11 10.07 14.62
CA PRO A 181 -23.28 9.31 13.68
C PRO A 181 -23.14 9.92 12.27
N ASN A 182 -24.17 10.62 11.82
CA ASN A 182 -24.23 11.20 10.49
C ASN A 182 -23.78 12.66 10.44
N THR A 183 -23.40 13.23 11.59
CA THR A 183 -22.84 14.58 11.67
C THR A 183 -21.49 14.59 10.93
N ARG A 184 -21.25 15.65 10.16
CA ARG A 184 -20.00 15.78 9.40
C ARG A 184 -18.83 16.07 10.34
N VAL A 185 -17.70 15.41 10.10
CA VAL A 185 -16.47 15.65 10.88
C VAL A 185 -16.06 17.12 10.77
N GLY A 186 -16.17 17.71 9.58
CA GLY A 186 -15.93 19.14 9.37
C GLY A 186 -16.84 20.06 10.19
N GLU A 187 -18.12 19.70 10.35
CA GLU A 187 -19.07 20.48 11.17
C GLU A 187 -18.72 20.40 12.66
N ILE A 188 -18.23 19.26 13.14
CA ILE A 188 -17.77 19.08 14.52
C ILE A 188 -16.55 19.98 14.78
N LEU A 189 -15.57 19.97 13.87
CA LEU A 189 -14.34 20.78 13.97
C LEU A 189 -14.61 22.29 13.90
N GLU A 190 -15.62 22.72 13.14
CA GLU A 190 -16.01 24.13 13.06
C GLU A 190 -16.79 24.58 14.29
N ARG A 191 -17.59 23.68 14.87
CA ARG A 191 -18.53 23.99 15.94
C ARG A 191 -17.92 23.86 17.33
N TYR A 192 -16.90 23.03 17.46
CA TYR A 192 -16.23 22.72 18.72
C TYR A 192 -14.70 22.77 18.53
N PRO A 193 -14.08 23.97 18.66
CA PRO A 193 -12.63 24.11 18.61
C PRO A 193 -11.95 23.22 19.67
N GLY A 194 -10.89 22.48 19.31
CA GLY A 194 -10.23 21.52 20.19
C GLY A 194 -10.76 20.08 20.09
N SER A 195 -11.88 19.86 19.38
CA SER A 195 -12.42 18.52 19.13
C SER A 195 -11.49 17.65 18.26
N GLU A 196 -10.56 18.25 17.52
CA GLU A 196 -9.49 17.55 16.80
C GLU A 196 -8.62 16.70 17.71
N ARG A 197 -8.43 17.12 18.98
CA ARG A 197 -7.67 16.36 19.96
C ARG A 197 -8.40 15.09 20.37
N VAL A 198 -9.70 15.20 20.66
CA VAL A 198 -10.56 14.06 21.01
C VAL A 198 -10.66 13.08 19.85
N LEU A 199 -10.91 13.57 18.63
CA LEU A 199 -10.96 12.73 17.42
C LEU A 199 -9.61 12.06 17.12
N GLY A 200 -8.51 12.79 17.36
CA GLY A 200 -7.15 12.29 17.18
C GLY A 200 -6.77 11.20 18.19
N GLU A 201 -7.07 11.42 19.48
CA GLU A 201 -6.81 10.49 20.58
C GLU A 201 -7.65 9.21 20.44
N ALA A 202 -8.88 9.32 19.92
CA ALA A 202 -9.74 8.17 19.64
C ALA A 202 -9.31 7.33 18.42
N GLY A 203 -8.34 7.79 17.63
CA GLY A 203 -7.74 7.01 16.53
C GLY A 203 -7.72 7.69 15.17
N ILE A 204 -8.40 8.83 15.00
CA ILE A 204 -8.38 9.63 13.74
C ILE A 204 -7.20 10.61 13.79
N ARG A 205 -5.99 10.07 13.99
CA ARG A 205 -4.77 10.85 14.30
C ARG A 205 -4.41 11.90 13.26
N ALA A 206 -4.85 11.72 12.01
CA ALA A 206 -4.62 12.69 10.93
C ALA A 206 -5.20 14.08 11.24
N LEU A 207 -6.22 14.17 12.10
CA LEU A 207 -6.84 15.43 12.52
C LEU A 207 -6.00 16.23 13.52
N LEU A 208 -4.98 15.63 14.15
CA LEU A 208 -4.03 16.36 15.00
C LEU A 208 -3.13 17.30 14.20
N ASN A 209 -3.05 17.12 12.87
CA ASN A 209 -2.36 18.05 11.99
C ASN A 209 -3.32 19.19 11.59
N PRO A 210 -3.04 20.45 11.96
CA PRO A 210 -3.95 21.58 11.72
C PRO A 210 -4.19 21.85 10.22
N ALA A 211 -3.20 21.61 9.35
CA ALA A 211 -3.37 21.77 7.91
C ALA A 211 -4.33 20.72 7.32
N HIS A 212 -4.28 19.48 7.84
CA HIS A 212 -5.16 18.41 7.43
C HIS A 212 -6.58 18.60 7.99
N ALA A 213 -6.70 19.04 9.25
CA ALA A 213 -8.00 19.37 9.86
C ALA A 213 -8.75 20.45 9.06
N GLU A 214 -8.04 21.51 8.61
CA GLU A 214 -8.61 22.56 7.76
C GLU A 214 -9.08 22.05 6.38
N GLN A 215 -8.41 21.04 5.83
CA GLN A 215 -8.84 20.41 4.59
C GLN A 215 -10.09 19.54 4.82
N VAL A 216 -10.15 18.82 5.94
CA VAL A 216 -11.27 17.94 6.29
C VAL A 216 -12.57 18.71 6.53
N LYS A 217 -12.50 19.97 7.01
CA LYS A 217 -13.67 20.86 7.11
C LYS A 217 -14.46 21.00 5.80
N LYS A 218 -13.77 20.91 4.66
CA LYS A 218 -14.36 21.07 3.32
C LYS A 218 -14.89 19.76 2.72
N LEU A 219 -14.67 18.62 3.36
CA LEU A 219 -15.03 17.30 2.84
C LEU A 219 -16.39 16.82 3.41
N PRO A 220 -17.23 16.14 2.60
CA PRO A 220 -18.51 15.61 3.06
C PRO A 220 -18.35 14.26 3.77
N VAL A 221 -17.46 14.17 4.77
CA VAL A 221 -17.21 12.94 5.54
C VAL A 221 -18.00 12.97 6.85
N THR A 222 -18.81 11.94 7.09
CA THR A 222 -19.57 11.76 8.35
C THR A 222 -18.72 11.10 9.43
N LEU A 223 -19.09 11.30 10.70
CA LEU A 223 -18.42 10.70 11.85
C LEU A 223 -18.40 9.16 11.75
N ARG A 224 -19.55 8.54 11.44
CA ARG A 224 -19.65 7.10 11.16
C ARG A 224 -18.66 6.63 10.11
N ALA A 225 -18.61 7.32 8.96
CA ALA A 225 -17.74 6.92 7.86
C ALA A 225 -16.25 7.15 8.16
N ALA A 226 -15.92 8.02 9.10
CA ALA A 226 -14.56 8.16 9.61
C ALA A 226 -14.24 6.99 10.58
N CYS A 227 -15.13 6.70 11.54
CA CYS A 227 -14.95 5.61 12.49
C CYS A 227 -14.78 4.25 11.80
N GLU A 228 -15.62 3.92 10.82
CA GLU A 228 -15.53 2.66 10.05
C GLU A 228 -14.19 2.50 9.31
N ARG A 229 -13.62 3.60 8.80
CA ARG A 229 -12.34 3.59 8.07
C ARG A 229 -11.13 3.50 8.99
N HIS A 230 -11.25 3.99 10.21
CA HIS A 230 -10.16 4.03 11.19
C HIS A 230 -10.29 2.96 12.28
N GLY A 231 -11.32 2.11 12.23
CA GLY A 231 -11.55 1.05 13.22
C GLY A 231 -11.87 1.60 14.61
N VAL A 232 -12.45 2.79 14.69
CA VAL A 232 -12.79 3.48 15.94
C VAL A 232 -14.21 3.12 16.36
N ASP A 233 -14.41 2.86 17.65
CA ASP A 233 -15.74 2.64 18.21
C ASP A 233 -16.54 3.96 18.18
N LEU A 234 -17.60 3.96 17.35
CA LEU A 234 -18.43 5.13 17.11
C LEU A 234 -19.21 5.56 18.36
N ASP A 235 -19.73 4.62 19.14
CA ASP A 235 -20.56 4.94 20.30
C ASP A 235 -19.68 5.46 21.45
N ALA A 236 -18.49 4.88 21.64
CA ALA A 236 -17.49 5.39 22.57
C ALA A 236 -17.05 6.82 22.21
N LEU A 237 -16.75 7.07 20.93
CA LEU A 237 -16.31 8.39 20.47
C LEU A 237 -17.40 9.46 20.61
N ILE A 238 -18.67 9.13 20.33
CA ILE A 238 -19.77 10.07 20.53
C ILE A 238 -19.87 10.47 22.00
N ASN A 239 -19.74 9.51 22.93
CA ASN A 239 -19.76 9.82 24.37
C ASN A 239 -18.59 10.72 24.79
N GLU A 240 -17.38 10.48 24.26
CA GLU A 240 -16.22 11.34 24.53
C GLU A 240 -16.37 12.74 23.98
N LEU A 241 -16.91 12.88 22.76
CA LEU A 241 -17.19 14.18 22.16
C LEU A 241 -18.30 14.91 22.90
N GLU A 242 -19.36 14.22 23.32
CA GLU A 242 -20.43 14.81 24.13
C GLU A 242 -19.90 15.25 25.51
N ALA A 243 -19.01 14.46 26.13
CA ALA A 243 -18.33 14.85 27.36
C ALA A 243 -17.45 16.09 27.17
N PHE A 244 -16.68 16.17 26.07
CA PHE A 244 -15.89 17.35 25.71
C PHE A 244 -16.77 18.60 25.49
N VAL A 245 -17.88 18.45 24.76
CA VAL A 245 -18.83 19.55 24.52
C VAL A 245 -19.51 20.01 25.81
N THR A 246 -19.79 19.07 26.74
CA THR A 246 -20.43 19.37 28.02
C THR A 246 -19.46 20.01 29.02
N ALA A 247 -18.16 19.71 28.92
CA ALA A 247 -17.14 20.20 29.84
C ALA A 247 -16.82 21.70 29.70
N GLY A 248 -17.09 22.31 28.53
CA GLY A 248 -16.71 23.71 28.25
C GLY A 248 -15.19 23.90 28.14
N GLU A 249 -14.75 24.85 27.31
CA GLU A 249 -13.34 25.05 26.95
C GLU A 249 -12.38 25.13 28.17
N PRO A 250 -11.24 24.41 28.17
CA PRO A 250 -10.12 24.73 29.03
C PRO A 250 -9.23 25.80 28.37
N GLU A 251 -9.14 26.96 29.02
CA GLU A 251 -8.08 27.95 28.82
C GLU A 251 -6.67 27.34 28.92
N ALA A 252 -5.74 27.93 28.18
CA ALA A 252 -4.33 27.60 28.14
C ALA A 252 -3.63 27.66 29.51
N ALA A 253 -2.88 26.60 29.89
CA ALA A 253 -1.56 26.65 30.54
C ALA A 253 -1.10 25.26 31.04
N GLU A 254 0.00 24.78 30.45
CA GLU A 254 1.22 24.25 31.08
C GLU A 254 1.21 23.47 32.42
N SER A 255 1.94 22.33 32.38
CA SER A 255 2.43 21.47 33.49
C SER A 255 1.36 20.64 34.21
N VAL A 256 1.51 19.33 34.42
CA VAL A 256 2.57 18.69 35.20
C VAL A 256 2.72 17.22 34.78
N ARG A 257 4.00 16.83 34.75
CA ARG A 257 4.62 15.53 34.48
C ARG A 257 4.47 14.58 35.68
N LYS A 258 4.61 13.27 35.39
CA LYS A 258 4.83 12.11 36.30
C LYS A 258 3.55 11.47 36.84
N THR A 259 3.38 10.15 36.85
CA THR A 259 4.30 9.00 36.97
C THR A 259 3.69 7.80 36.23
N ALA A 260 4.41 7.09 35.34
CA ALA A 260 5.35 5.99 35.64
C ALA A 260 4.67 4.77 36.29
N GLY A 261 4.88 3.51 35.91
CA GLY A 261 5.73 2.80 34.93
C GLY A 261 5.10 1.41 34.74
N THR A 262 5.60 0.41 34.02
CA THR A 262 6.98 -0.06 33.72
C THR A 262 6.81 -1.11 32.60
N ALA A 263 7.46 -1.00 31.45
CA ALA A 263 8.82 -1.45 31.11
C ALA A 263 9.06 -2.98 31.25
N HIS A 264 9.30 -3.64 30.11
CA HIS A 264 10.40 -4.59 29.82
C HIS A 264 10.33 -4.93 28.30
N ASP A 265 11.21 -4.41 27.44
CA ASP A 265 12.57 -4.90 27.05
C ASP A 265 12.54 -6.14 26.12
N GLU A 266 13.27 -6.27 25.01
CA GLU A 266 14.39 -5.52 24.40
C GLU A 266 14.41 -5.68 22.86
N GLY A 267 15.09 -4.77 22.17
CA GLY A 267 15.71 -5.04 20.86
C GLY A 267 16.10 -3.75 20.13
N GLY A 268 17.13 -3.07 20.64
CA GLY A 268 17.50 -1.70 20.34
C GLY A 268 17.89 -1.39 18.90
N TYR A 269 17.52 -0.18 18.48
CA TYR A 269 18.19 0.55 17.42
C TYR A 269 19.06 1.60 18.09
N SER A 270 20.35 1.59 17.79
CA SER A 270 21.34 2.46 18.39
C SER A 270 21.02 3.92 18.08
N ASP A 271 20.87 4.71 19.14
CA ASP A 271 21.10 6.14 19.12
C ASP A 271 22.48 6.42 18.53
N SER A 272 22.51 6.94 17.31
CA SER A 272 23.60 7.81 16.91
C SER A 272 23.01 9.21 16.82
N GLU A 273 23.24 9.99 17.87
CA GLU A 273 23.19 11.45 17.85
C GLU A 273 24.14 11.95 16.74
N GLY A 274 23.64 11.98 15.51
CA GLY A 274 24.28 12.58 14.36
C GLY A 274 23.63 13.93 14.10
N SER A 275 24.29 14.98 14.57
CA SER A 275 24.07 16.38 14.21
C SER A 275 23.40 16.59 12.84
N ALA A 276 22.32 17.36 12.85
CA ALA A 276 21.53 17.82 11.70
C ALA A 276 22.34 18.72 10.72
N SER A 277 23.31 18.15 10.02
CA SER A 277 24.13 18.90 9.04
C SER A 277 24.76 18.06 7.91
N GLY A 278 24.40 16.77 7.77
CA GLY A 278 24.89 15.89 6.70
C GLY A 278 24.04 15.91 5.42
N PRO A 279 24.59 15.48 4.27
CA PRO A 279 23.83 15.34 3.02
C PRO A 279 22.72 14.30 3.16
N ILE A 280 21.59 14.53 2.49
CA ILE A 280 20.49 13.56 2.40
C ILE A 280 20.99 12.35 1.62
N THR A 281 20.75 11.14 2.12
CA THR A 281 21.16 9.89 1.46
C THR A 281 19.96 9.02 1.13
N ALA A 282 20.10 8.12 0.15
CA ALA A 282 19.01 7.27 -0.33
C ALA A 282 18.42 6.33 0.75
N GLY A 283 19.20 6.03 1.80
CA GLY A 283 18.78 5.15 2.89
C GLY A 283 18.00 5.87 4.01
N MET A 284 17.93 7.20 4.00
CA MET A 284 17.16 7.95 4.99
C MET A 284 15.66 7.71 4.81
N LEU A 285 14.91 7.72 5.92
CA LEU A 285 13.45 7.62 5.89
C LEU A 285 12.84 8.90 5.32
N ILE A 286 11.79 8.74 4.52
CA ILE A 286 11.07 9.87 3.91
C ILE A 286 10.50 10.77 5.02
N GLY A 287 9.88 10.17 6.04
CA GLY A 287 9.31 10.89 7.18
C GLY A 287 10.34 11.68 7.99
N GLU A 288 11.50 11.09 8.32
CA GLU A 288 12.57 11.78 9.04
C GLU A 288 13.19 12.91 8.20
N THR A 289 13.36 12.68 6.89
CA THR A 289 13.88 13.68 5.97
C THR A 289 12.95 14.89 5.87
N LEU A 290 11.63 14.67 5.84
CA LEU A 290 10.64 15.75 5.84
C LEU A 290 10.59 16.50 7.17
N GLN A 291 10.81 15.83 8.30
CA GLN A 291 10.86 16.47 9.62
C GLN A 291 12.10 17.36 9.76
N HIS A 292 13.26 16.89 9.32
CA HIS A 292 14.52 17.63 9.44
C HIS A 292 14.72 18.66 8.31
N PHE A 293 14.19 18.40 7.12
CA PHE A 293 14.32 19.26 5.94
C PHE A 293 12.95 19.51 5.28
N PRO A 294 12.05 20.31 5.89
CA PRO A 294 10.70 20.57 5.36
C PRO A 294 10.69 21.14 3.93
N GLN A 295 11.74 21.86 3.53
CA GLN A 295 11.89 22.41 2.19
C GLN A 295 11.94 21.33 1.09
N THR A 296 12.28 20.09 1.44
CA THR A 296 12.33 18.96 0.50
C THR A 296 10.95 18.45 0.07
N GLU A 297 9.88 18.87 0.74
CA GLU A 297 8.50 18.49 0.44
C GLU A 297 8.13 18.74 -1.04
N ALA A 298 8.60 19.84 -1.62
CA ALA A 298 8.35 20.17 -3.02
C ALA A 298 8.93 19.11 -3.99
N VAL A 299 10.09 18.54 -3.65
CA VAL A 299 10.74 17.49 -4.45
C VAL A 299 9.96 16.18 -4.31
N PHE A 300 9.57 15.80 -3.10
CA PHE A 300 8.73 14.61 -2.90
C PHE A 300 7.37 14.74 -3.60
N LYS A 301 6.71 15.91 -3.56
CA LYS A 301 5.47 16.19 -4.33
C LYS A 301 5.67 16.02 -5.82
N LYS A 302 6.79 16.50 -6.35
CA LYS A 302 7.12 16.41 -7.78
C LYS A 302 7.25 14.97 -8.26
N TYR A 303 7.88 14.09 -7.47
CA TYR A 303 8.15 12.71 -7.87
C TYR A 303 7.08 11.70 -7.44
N PHE A 304 6.45 11.91 -6.28
CA PHE A 304 5.50 10.94 -5.67
C PHE A 304 4.04 11.43 -5.72
N GLY A 305 3.81 12.69 -6.10
CA GLY A 305 2.50 13.31 -6.18
C GLY A 305 1.98 13.81 -4.82
N ASN A 306 0.78 14.38 -4.84
CA ASN A 306 0.18 15.04 -3.66
C ASN A 306 -0.24 14.07 -2.54
N GLY A 307 -0.35 12.77 -2.84
CA GLY A 307 -0.75 11.73 -1.89
C GLY A 307 0.41 11.05 -1.14
N CYS A 308 1.66 11.46 -1.40
CA CYS A 308 2.82 10.94 -0.68
C CYS A 308 2.68 11.09 0.85
N PHE A 309 2.02 12.17 1.28
CA PHE A 309 1.94 12.59 2.67
C PHE A 309 0.80 11.95 3.47
N ASP A 310 -0.06 11.20 2.79
CA ASP A 310 -1.16 10.45 3.41
C ASP A 310 -0.91 8.92 3.33
N CYS A 311 0.21 8.51 2.73
CA CYS A 311 0.59 7.11 2.66
C CYS A 311 1.16 6.67 4.02
N PRO A 312 0.62 5.62 4.66
CA PRO A 312 1.20 5.04 5.88
C PRO A 312 2.67 4.62 5.71
N GLY A 313 3.12 4.40 4.47
CA GLY A 313 4.49 4.04 4.14
C GLY A 313 5.51 5.16 4.39
N GLN A 314 5.14 6.44 4.35
CA GLN A 314 6.13 7.54 4.43
C GLN A 314 6.99 7.53 5.71
N VAL A 315 6.45 7.01 6.81
CA VAL A 315 7.14 6.93 8.11
C VAL A 315 8.04 5.70 8.23
N THR A 316 7.90 4.71 7.36
CA THR A 316 8.64 3.44 7.41
C THR A 316 9.44 3.14 6.14
N GLU A 317 9.28 3.96 5.10
CA GLU A 317 9.90 3.81 3.79
C GLU A 317 11.13 4.72 3.63
N SER A 318 12.24 4.15 3.13
CA SER A 318 13.42 4.93 2.73
C SER A 318 13.20 5.67 1.41
N ILE A 319 13.97 6.74 1.18
CA ILE A 319 13.94 7.51 -0.08
C ILE A 319 14.16 6.61 -1.30
N ALA A 320 15.08 5.64 -1.21
CA ALA A 320 15.34 4.68 -2.27
C ALA A 320 14.14 3.76 -2.55
N GLN A 321 13.48 3.28 -1.50
CA GLN A 321 12.28 2.44 -1.64
C GLN A 321 11.14 3.22 -2.29
N GLY A 322 10.88 4.45 -1.84
CA GLY A 322 9.86 5.32 -2.43
C GLY A 322 10.16 5.63 -3.89
N ALA A 323 11.42 5.95 -4.21
CA ALA A 323 11.85 6.19 -5.58
C ALA A 323 11.56 4.98 -6.48
N LEU A 324 11.95 3.78 -6.07
CA LEU A 324 11.71 2.55 -6.84
C LEU A 324 10.22 2.21 -6.96
N LEU A 325 9.44 2.43 -5.91
CA LEU A 325 7.99 2.20 -5.93
C LEU A 325 7.29 3.08 -6.98
N HIS A 326 7.75 4.32 -7.11
CA HIS A 326 7.25 5.30 -8.07
C HIS A 326 8.00 5.30 -9.41
N ASN A 327 8.88 4.32 -9.65
CA ASN A 327 9.69 4.19 -10.86
C ASN A 327 10.52 5.46 -11.17
N VAL A 328 11.08 6.05 -10.12
CA VAL A 328 11.99 7.19 -10.10
C VAL A 328 13.41 6.68 -9.81
N ASP A 329 14.40 7.27 -10.46
CA ASP A 329 15.82 6.99 -10.19
C ASP A 329 16.20 7.52 -8.79
N PRO A 330 16.59 6.65 -7.83
CA PRO A 330 16.97 7.07 -6.48
C PRO A 330 18.08 8.11 -6.46
N ASP A 331 19.07 7.99 -7.35
CA ASP A 331 20.22 8.90 -7.38
C ASP A 331 19.83 10.28 -7.94
N ALA A 332 18.88 10.33 -8.88
CA ALA A 332 18.32 11.59 -9.36
C ALA A 332 17.50 12.30 -8.26
N LEU A 333 16.68 11.55 -7.53
CA LEU A 333 15.87 12.08 -6.44
C LEU A 333 16.75 12.65 -5.31
N VAL A 334 17.72 11.88 -4.84
CA VAL A 334 18.64 12.30 -3.77
C VAL A 334 19.45 13.54 -4.16
N ARG A 335 19.89 13.64 -5.42
CA ARG A 335 20.57 14.85 -5.91
C ARG A 335 19.67 16.08 -5.82
N GLU A 336 18.41 15.98 -6.27
CA GLU A 336 17.48 17.11 -6.23
C GLU A 336 17.10 17.49 -4.79
N LEU A 337 16.95 16.51 -3.89
CA LEU A 337 16.73 16.75 -2.46
C LEU A 337 17.88 17.55 -1.83
N ASN A 338 19.13 17.15 -2.09
CA ASN A 338 20.31 17.87 -1.62
C ASN A 338 20.46 19.26 -2.27
N ASP A 339 20.02 19.45 -3.51
CA ASP A 339 20.02 20.75 -4.17
C ASP A 339 19.04 21.71 -3.51
N VAL A 340 17.85 21.24 -3.12
CA VAL A 340 16.86 22.05 -2.40
C VAL A 340 17.30 22.32 -0.96
N MET A 341 17.86 21.32 -0.28
CA MET A 341 18.45 21.49 1.06
C MET A 341 19.53 22.58 1.10
N ARG A 342 20.34 22.73 0.04
CA ARG A 342 21.38 23.77 -0.06
C ARG A 342 20.85 25.16 -0.41
N ARG A 343 19.59 25.30 -0.85
CA ARG A 343 19.01 26.56 -1.35
C ARG A 343 18.00 27.19 -0.39
N GLY A 344 17.46 26.43 0.57
CA GLY A 344 16.57 26.90 1.63
C GLY A 344 17.34 27.05 2.93
#